data_AF-A0A3B8L9S9-F1
#
_entry.id   AF-A0A3B8L9S9-F1
#
_cell.length_a   1.000
_cell.length_b   1.000
_cell.length_c   1.000
_cell.angle_alpha   90.00
_cell.angle_beta   90.00
_cell.angle_gamma   90.00
#
_symmetry.space_group_name_H-M   'P 1'
#
loop_
_entity.id
_entity.type
_entity.pdbx_description
1 polymer ?
#
loop_
_entity_poly.entity_id
_entity_poly.type
_entity_poly.pdbx_seq_one_letter_code
_entity_poly.pdbx_strand_id
1 'polypeptide(L)'
;MTYIRYVVGMYCIVMCCVLVGCEPPPRVCTTDSDCATNTERQYCLQGFCSDKQCIPGQQVSCYEGPAGTKGKGACRSGLKHCLATGRWSSCVGQALPVEEICDKADNDCDGQIDDVPAGTSCVCTSLASRRQCYTGDPKLLGKGECASGTQYCEQDFRWGPCRDEGRPSVELCDEKDNDCDGKIDNSEDCRCVAGTKRPCYEGPSKSYGVGACKAGVQTCGTDELWGDCVGDIRPKEEETTDCNGVDDNCDGQIDELCATSCTQKGFQLCDGLCLDTRNNPVHCGACGKVCSSIQQCQEGKCICEDGLLACGDACVDPQKSNDHCGACGKTCTNGLSCQAGICKCPIGQKQCGNTCVDTQISFPHCGACNNACAAGMFCESGECKCPQNQTKCGNACVDTKTTQEHCGMCGKACGQDKICVNGACADCPQNAVLCDGRCIDPNTDPRHCGTSKACGVACTDGEVCKAGSCVCKDGAERFCHPNIDDKSVNVGICRAGVQKCSSGQWGACDGEIKPAQEDCNGKDDD
;
A
#
# COMPACT_ATOMS: atom_id res chain seq x y z
N MET A 1 -44.04 59.44 18.26
CA MET A 1 -42.97 59.84 17.32
C MET A 1 -41.94 60.66 18.07
N THR A 2 -40.71 60.13 18.12
CA THR A 2 -39.47 60.89 18.15
C THR A 2 -39.18 61.77 19.37
N TYR A 3 -39.16 61.23 20.60
CA TYR A 3 -38.46 61.86 21.75
C TYR A 3 -38.22 60.86 22.91
N ILE A 4 -37.75 59.65 22.63
CA ILE A 4 -37.35 58.67 23.67
C ILE A 4 -36.13 57.91 23.15
N ARG A 5 -34.89 58.39 23.37
CA ARG A 5 -33.62 57.59 23.31
C ARG A 5 -32.37 58.27 23.91
N TYR A 6 -32.44 59.45 24.53
CA TYR A 6 -31.25 60.18 24.99
C TYR A 6 -30.84 60.00 26.47
N VAL A 7 -31.49 59.14 27.25
CA VAL A 7 -31.17 58.99 28.70
C VAL A 7 -30.84 57.54 29.13
N VAL A 8 -30.72 56.59 28.18
CA VAL A 8 -30.35 55.19 28.50
C VAL A 8 -28.97 54.80 27.93
N GLY A 9 -28.31 55.69 27.17
CA GLY A 9 -26.99 55.43 26.56
C GLY A 9 -25.77 55.80 27.41
N MET A 10 -25.94 56.44 28.57
CA MET A 10 -24.82 56.93 29.38
C MET A 10 -24.40 55.99 30.53
N TYR A 11 -25.19 54.96 30.82
CA TYR A 11 -24.90 53.98 31.86
C TYR A 11 -24.34 52.64 31.34
N CYS A 12 -24.37 52.38 30.02
CA CYS A 12 -23.74 51.19 29.41
C CYS A 12 -22.26 51.37 29.05
N ILE A 13 -21.72 52.59 29.06
CA ILE A 13 -20.31 52.84 28.69
C ILE A 13 -19.37 52.67 29.90
N VAL A 14 -19.88 52.78 31.13
CA VAL A 14 -19.04 52.69 32.35
C VAL A 14 -18.95 51.25 32.90
N MET A 15 -19.81 50.33 32.46
CA MET A 15 -19.85 48.92 32.93
C MET A 15 -19.28 47.91 31.93
N CYS A 16 -18.64 48.37 30.84
CA CYS A 16 -17.93 47.51 29.88
C CYS A 16 -16.40 47.67 29.93
N CYS A 17 -15.87 48.33 30.97
CA CYS A 17 -14.43 48.59 31.12
C CYS A 17 -13.67 47.58 32.00
N VAL A 18 -14.33 46.52 32.51
CA VAL A 18 -13.73 45.68 33.55
C VAL A 18 -13.45 44.23 33.11
N LEU A 19 -13.90 43.77 31.93
CA LEU A 19 -13.80 42.32 31.59
C LEU A 19 -13.34 41.94 30.18
N VAL A 20 -12.97 42.90 29.32
CA VAL A 20 -12.24 42.58 28.09
C VAL A 20 -11.12 43.62 27.97
N GLY A 21 -9.86 43.17 28.08
CA GLY A 21 -8.71 44.05 27.89
C GLY A 21 -8.76 44.66 26.51
N CYS A 22 -9.18 45.92 26.42
CA CYS A 22 -8.91 46.73 25.24
C CYS A 22 -7.41 46.97 25.20
N GLU A 23 -6.74 46.45 24.17
CA GLU A 23 -5.45 46.99 23.77
C GLU A 23 -5.60 48.51 23.58
N PRO A 24 -4.65 49.33 24.06
CA PRO A 24 -4.70 50.77 23.83
C PRO A 24 -4.74 51.05 22.32
N PRO A 25 -5.41 52.13 21.87
CA PRO A 25 -5.40 52.50 20.46
C PRO A 25 -3.95 52.61 19.96
N PRO A 26 -3.64 52.12 18.74
CA PRO A 26 -2.27 52.12 18.23
C PRO A 26 -1.74 53.56 18.23
N ARG A 27 -0.59 53.77 18.87
CA ARG A 27 0.02 55.11 18.99
C ARG A 27 0.39 55.60 17.61
N VAL A 28 -0.17 56.73 17.21
CA VAL A 28 0.12 57.35 15.93
C VAL A 28 1.48 58.05 16.00
N CYS A 29 2.27 57.95 14.94
CA CYS A 29 3.63 58.47 14.88
C CYS A 29 3.95 59.02 13.48
N THR A 30 5.00 59.84 13.39
CA THR A 30 5.58 60.33 12.13
C THR A 30 7.06 59.97 11.99
N THR A 31 7.74 59.77 13.13
CA THR A 31 9.16 59.43 13.24
C THR A 31 9.36 58.40 14.35
N ASP A 32 10.44 57.63 14.31
CA ASP A 32 10.74 56.60 15.33
C ASP A 32 10.81 57.16 16.75
N SER A 33 11.21 58.43 16.91
CA SER A 33 11.23 59.14 18.19
C SER A 33 9.85 59.31 18.84
N ASP A 34 8.76 59.26 18.05
CA ASP A 34 7.40 59.41 18.55
C ASP A 34 6.92 58.15 19.31
N CYS A 35 7.65 57.03 19.20
CA CYS A 35 7.27 55.72 19.72
C CYS A 35 7.89 55.36 21.08
N ALA A 36 8.35 56.36 21.84
CA ALA A 36 9.09 56.16 23.07
C ALA A 36 8.22 55.68 24.27
N THR A 37 8.09 54.36 24.41
CA THR A 37 7.92 53.67 25.70
C THR A 37 8.92 52.52 25.86
N ASN A 38 10.20 52.89 25.98
CA ASN A 38 11.19 52.19 26.82
C ASN A 38 11.55 50.72 26.50
N THR A 39 11.77 50.36 25.23
CA THR A 39 12.74 49.31 24.84
C THR A 39 13.33 49.65 23.46
N GLU A 40 14.54 49.18 23.13
CA GLU A 40 15.21 49.35 21.81
C GLU A 40 14.45 48.71 20.62
N ARG A 41 13.21 48.26 20.83
CA ARG A 41 12.42 47.49 19.88
C ARG A 41 11.21 48.23 19.28
N GLN A 42 10.88 49.48 19.62
CA GLN A 42 9.71 50.20 19.05
C GLN A 42 10.11 51.29 18.03
N TYR A 43 9.39 51.38 16.89
CA TYR A 43 9.65 52.33 15.80
C TYR A 43 8.36 52.74 15.06
N CYS A 44 8.42 53.80 14.24
CA CYS A 44 7.25 54.33 13.56
C CYS A 44 7.06 53.70 12.18
N LEU A 45 5.90 53.10 11.97
CA LEU A 45 5.59 52.40 10.74
C LEU A 45 4.19 52.73 10.23
N GLN A 46 4.10 53.25 9.00
CA GLN A 46 2.84 53.61 8.34
C GLN A 46 1.92 54.48 9.24
N GLY A 47 2.53 55.33 10.06
CA GLY A 47 1.81 56.18 10.99
C GLY A 47 1.51 55.57 12.35
N PHE A 48 1.98 54.36 12.66
CA PHE A 48 1.74 53.70 13.96
C PHE A 48 3.02 53.10 14.58
N CYS A 49 3.14 53.17 15.89
CA CYS A 49 4.25 52.56 16.61
C CYS A 49 4.16 51.03 16.59
N SER A 50 5.21 50.38 16.08
CA SER A 50 5.33 48.94 15.88
C SER A 50 6.63 48.39 16.47
N ASP A 51 6.68 47.10 16.79
CA ASP A 51 7.90 46.43 17.28
C ASP A 51 8.79 45.97 16.10
N LYS A 52 10.11 46.23 16.17
CA LYS A 52 11.14 45.74 15.24
C LYS A 52 11.21 44.22 15.35
N GLN A 53 11.01 43.54 14.21
CA GLN A 53 11.15 42.08 14.13
C GLN A 53 12.61 41.63 14.13
N CYS A 54 13.52 42.54 13.75
CA CYS A 54 14.94 42.28 13.56
C CYS A 54 15.77 43.57 13.58
N ILE A 55 17.10 43.43 13.65
CA ILE A 55 18.05 44.54 13.56
C ILE A 55 18.38 44.79 12.08
N PRO A 56 18.22 46.01 11.52
CA PRO A 56 18.55 46.29 10.12
C PRO A 56 19.94 45.76 9.71
N GLY A 57 20.01 45.04 8.59
CA GLY A 57 21.21 44.36 8.12
C GLY A 57 21.47 42.97 8.72
N GLN A 58 20.71 42.54 9.75
CA GLN A 58 20.75 41.17 10.28
C GLN A 58 20.26 40.19 9.22
N GLN A 59 20.84 38.99 9.18
CA GLN A 59 20.43 37.91 8.27
C GLN A 59 20.11 36.64 9.07
N VAL A 60 19.06 35.92 8.67
CA VAL A 60 18.70 34.63 9.27
C VAL A 60 18.33 33.61 8.19
N SER A 61 18.65 32.35 8.44
CA SER A 61 18.15 31.24 7.62
C SER A 61 16.64 31.14 7.74
N CYS A 62 15.97 30.90 6.63
CA CYS A 62 14.52 30.72 6.54
C CYS A 62 14.19 29.51 5.66
N TYR A 63 13.04 28.91 5.91
CA TYR A 63 12.48 27.87 5.05
C TYR A 63 10.98 27.87 5.27
N GLU A 64 10.22 28.18 4.22
CA GLU A 64 8.77 28.37 4.31
C GLU A 64 7.99 27.12 3.89
N GLY A 65 8.70 26.04 3.51
CA GLY A 65 8.13 24.73 3.21
C GLY A 65 7.88 23.86 4.45
N PRO A 66 7.29 22.67 4.27
CA PRO A 66 7.06 21.71 5.34
C PRO A 66 8.36 21.36 6.10
N ALA A 67 8.34 21.31 7.43
CA ALA A 67 9.56 21.10 8.21
C ALA A 67 10.32 19.80 7.85
N GLY A 68 9.62 18.77 7.36
CA GLY A 68 10.18 17.47 6.98
C GLY A 68 10.88 17.41 5.61
N THR A 69 10.80 18.47 4.81
CA THR A 69 11.41 18.55 3.46
C THR A 69 12.69 19.40 3.44
N LYS A 70 12.99 20.10 4.55
CA LYS A 70 14.15 20.98 4.65
C LYS A 70 15.46 20.19 4.54
N GLY A 71 16.27 20.50 3.52
CA GLY A 71 17.60 19.91 3.33
C GLY A 71 17.59 18.52 2.71
N LYS A 72 16.46 18.09 2.15
CA LYS A 72 16.35 16.86 1.34
C LYS A 72 16.34 17.23 -0.13
N GLY A 73 17.03 16.43 -0.94
CA GLY A 73 17.04 16.63 -2.38
C GLY A 73 17.46 18.03 -2.80
N ALA A 74 16.67 18.63 -3.68
CA ALA A 74 16.83 19.99 -4.15
C ALA A 74 16.39 21.05 -3.13
N CYS A 75 15.62 20.67 -2.10
CA CYS A 75 15.08 21.59 -1.11
C CYS A 75 16.14 22.13 -0.16
N ARG A 76 16.22 23.46 -0.10
CA ARG A 76 17.18 24.18 0.74
C ARG A 76 16.57 25.40 1.39
N SER A 77 17.10 25.77 2.55
CA SER A 77 16.77 27.03 3.20
C SER A 77 17.27 28.22 2.40
N GLY A 78 16.48 29.29 2.39
CA GLY A 78 16.89 30.60 1.93
C GLY A 78 17.42 31.46 3.08
N LEU A 79 17.53 32.76 2.79
CA LEU A 79 17.88 33.80 3.76
C LEU A 79 16.80 34.88 3.79
N LYS A 80 16.47 35.35 5.00
CA LYS A 80 15.74 36.60 5.20
C LYS A 80 16.72 37.67 5.64
N HIS A 81 16.59 38.86 5.06
CA HIS A 81 17.36 40.05 5.40
C HIS A 81 16.48 40.99 6.20
N CYS A 82 17.02 41.57 7.26
CA CYS A 82 16.32 42.61 7.96
C CYS A 82 16.47 43.92 7.20
N LEU A 83 15.35 44.41 6.67
CA LEU A 83 15.27 45.65 5.91
C LEU A 83 15.57 46.86 6.81
N ALA A 84 15.88 48.00 6.19
CA ALA A 84 16.02 49.28 6.90
C ALA A 84 14.76 49.63 7.72
N THR A 85 13.61 49.11 7.30
CA THR A 85 12.31 49.22 7.99
C THR A 85 12.19 48.35 9.25
N GLY A 86 13.20 47.57 9.65
CA GLY A 86 13.15 46.71 10.84
C GLY A 86 12.25 45.47 10.70
N ARG A 87 11.89 45.09 9.46
CA ARG A 87 11.14 43.88 9.10
C ARG A 87 12.01 42.91 8.31
N TRP A 88 11.66 41.64 8.37
CA TRP A 88 12.27 40.64 7.50
C TRP A 88 11.76 40.78 6.06
N SER A 89 12.66 40.61 5.10
CA SER A 89 12.34 40.38 3.69
C SER A 89 11.58 39.05 3.50
N SER A 90 11.17 38.77 2.26
CA SER A 90 10.80 37.43 1.83
C SER A 90 11.98 36.45 2.00
N CYS A 91 11.69 35.14 2.04
CA CYS A 91 12.73 34.12 2.14
C CYS A 91 13.38 33.89 0.77
N VAL A 92 14.47 34.59 0.49
CA VAL A 92 15.13 34.57 -0.82
C VAL A 92 16.05 33.36 -0.95
N GLY A 93 16.08 32.74 -2.12
CA GLY A 93 16.97 31.62 -2.43
C GLY A 93 16.58 30.27 -1.80
N GLN A 94 15.43 30.20 -1.14
CA GLN A 94 14.86 28.91 -0.72
C GLN A 94 14.45 28.10 -1.95
N ALA A 95 14.60 26.77 -1.88
CA ALA A 95 13.95 25.85 -2.80
C ALA A 95 12.92 25.07 -2.00
N LEU A 96 11.65 25.30 -2.34
CA LEU A 96 10.52 24.61 -1.73
C LEU A 96 10.19 23.34 -2.52
N PRO A 97 9.50 22.37 -1.91
CA PRO A 97 8.98 21.21 -2.63
C PRO A 97 8.11 21.63 -3.80
N VAL A 98 8.42 21.12 -4.98
CA VAL A 98 7.62 21.26 -6.19
C VAL A 98 7.30 19.87 -6.75
N GLU A 99 6.40 19.78 -7.73
CA GLU A 99 6.10 18.50 -8.37
C GLU A 99 7.35 17.92 -9.04
N GLU A 100 7.56 16.61 -8.89
CA GLU A 100 8.69 15.90 -9.47
C GLU A 100 8.80 16.08 -10.97
N ILE A 101 10.00 16.43 -11.43
CA ILE A 101 10.37 16.39 -12.83
C ILE A 101 11.54 15.43 -13.00
N CYS A 102 11.68 14.86 -14.19
CA CYS A 102 12.79 13.96 -14.45
C CYS A 102 14.08 14.74 -14.69
N ASP A 103 14.71 15.25 -13.63
CA ASP A 103 15.89 16.10 -13.69
C ASP A 103 17.08 15.53 -12.91
N LYS A 104 16.95 14.28 -12.45
CA LYS A 104 17.92 13.54 -11.62
C LYS A 104 18.06 14.11 -10.22
N ALA A 105 17.12 14.93 -9.78
CA ALA A 105 17.01 15.43 -8.42
C ALA A 105 15.71 14.97 -7.75
N ASP A 106 15.64 15.26 -6.47
CA ASP A 106 14.47 15.05 -5.60
C ASP A 106 13.86 16.45 -5.40
N ASN A 107 12.90 16.81 -6.26
CA ASN A 107 12.28 18.13 -6.35
C ASN A 107 11.12 18.32 -5.36
N ASP A 108 10.42 17.24 -5.00
CA ASP A 108 9.34 17.25 -4.01
C ASP A 108 9.85 16.97 -2.58
N CYS A 109 11.13 16.58 -2.48
CA CYS A 109 11.90 16.48 -1.26
C CYS A 109 11.35 15.42 -0.30
N ASP A 110 10.76 14.36 -0.85
CA ASP A 110 10.29 13.19 -0.11
C ASP A 110 11.44 12.22 0.22
N GLY A 111 12.56 12.32 -0.49
CA GLY A 111 13.76 11.48 -0.35
C GLY A 111 13.97 10.47 -1.48
N GLN A 112 13.13 10.48 -2.52
CA GLN A 112 13.24 9.69 -3.73
C GLN A 112 13.62 10.60 -4.89
N ILE A 113 14.34 10.05 -5.87
CA ILE A 113 14.78 10.80 -7.06
C ILE A 113 13.89 10.40 -8.23
N ASP A 114 13.37 11.40 -8.95
CA ASP A 114 12.55 11.24 -10.16
C ASP A 114 11.35 10.27 -10.00
N ASP A 115 10.65 10.26 -8.85
CA ASP A 115 9.48 9.39 -8.60
C ASP A 115 8.19 9.96 -9.22
N VAL A 116 8.27 10.28 -10.51
CA VAL A 116 7.19 10.93 -11.26
C VAL A 116 5.91 10.09 -11.32
N PRO A 117 4.72 10.73 -11.40
CA PRO A 117 3.44 10.05 -11.51
C PRO A 117 3.33 9.10 -12.71
N ALA A 118 2.51 8.06 -12.56
CA ALA A 118 2.27 7.05 -13.59
C ALA A 118 1.77 7.69 -14.90
N GLY A 119 2.57 7.55 -15.97
CA GLY A 119 2.30 8.14 -17.29
C GLY A 119 3.34 9.17 -17.74
N THR A 120 4.14 9.69 -16.80
CA THR A 120 5.31 10.52 -17.09
C THR A 120 6.54 9.63 -17.26
N SER A 121 7.22 9.74 -18.41
CA SER A 121 8.46 8.99 -18.68
C SER A 121 9.68 9.87 -18.46
N CYS A 122 10.59 9.40 -17.60
CA CYS A 122 11.92 9.99 -17.46
C CYS A 122 12.89 9.58 -18.58
N VAL A 123 12.45 8.69 -19.46
CA VAL A 123 13.17 8.31 -20.67
C VAL A 123 12.71 9.17 -21.84
N CYS A 124 13.66 9.66 -22.63
CA CYS A 124 13.47 10.38 -23.89
C CYS A 124 13.84 9.49 -25.07
N THR A 125 13.30 9.79 -26.26
CA THR A 125 13.41 8.92 -27.44
C THR A 125 14.58 9.26 -28.36
N SER A 126 15.17 10.44 -28.21
CA SER A 126 16.28 10.94 -29.04
C SER A 126 17.10 11.96 -28.26
N LEU A 127 18.43 11.95 -28.45
CA LEU A 127 19.32 12.96 -27.87
C LEU A 127 19.04 14.39 -28.37
N ALA A 128 18.33 14.55 -29.50
CA ALA A 128 17.86 15.86 -29.97
C ALA A 128 16.55 16.32 -29.31
N SER A 129 15.93 15.47 -28.48
CA SER A 129 14.72 15.79 -27.75
C SER A 129 14.99 16.85 -26.69
N ARG A 130 14.09 17.84 -26.65
CA ARG A 130 14.11 18.97 -25.74
C ARG A 130 12.69 19.22 -25.25
N ARG A 131 12.53 19.55 -23.97
CA ARG A 131 11.23 19.91 -23.39
C ARG A 131 11.36 21.08 -22.43
N GLN A 132 10.30 21.85 -22.27
CA GLN A 132 10.26 22.91 -21.27
C GLN A 132 10.23 22.31 -19.86
N CYS A 133 10.87 23.00 -18.93
CA CYS A 133 10.90 22.64 -17.52
C CYS A 133 10.91 23.90 -16.66
N TYR A 134 10.55 23.77 -15.39
CA TYR A 134 10.68 24.84 -14.41
C TYR A 134 10.60 24.24 -13.01
N THR A 135 11.57 24.53 -12.16
CA THR A 135 11.69 23.97 -10.80
C THR A 135 11.48 25.02 -9.70
N GLY A 136 11.14 26.26 -10.09
CA GLY A 136 10.71 27.31 -9.16
C GLY A 136 9.21 27.21 -8.83
N ASP A 137 8.70 28.14 -8.01
CA ASP A 137 7.25 28.22 -7.73
C ASP A 137 6.49 28.54 -9.04
N PRO A 138 5.61 27.64 -9.53
CA PRO A 138 4.87 27.84 -10.78
C PRO A 138 4.05 29.14 -10.82
N LYS A 139 3.71 29.75 -9.67
CA LYS A 139 3.00 31.04 -9.60
C LYS A 139 3.84 32.24 -10.02
N LEU A 140 5.16 32.07 -10.05
CA LEU A 140 6.13 33.11 -10.42
C LEU A 140 6.57 32.99 -11.88
N LEU A 141 6.28 31.86 -12.52
CA LEU A 141 6.64 31.60 -13.91
C LEU A 141 6.03 32.65 -14.85
N GLY A 142 6.90 33.30 -15.64
CA GLY A 142 6.52 34.34 -16.60
C GLY A 142 6.41 35.75 -16.03
N LYS A 143 6.79 35.97 -14.76
CA LYS A 143 6.90 37.30 -14.15
C LYS A 143 8.37 37.74 -14.13
N GLY A 144 8.63 38.95 -14.59
CA GLY A 144 9.99 39.49 -14.61
C GLY A 144 10.98 38.57 -15.33
N GLU A 145 12.08 38.27 -14.65
CA GLU A 145 13.14 37.37 -15.15
C GLU A 145 12.83 35.87 -14.93
N CYS A 146 11.72 35.52 -14.25
CA CYS A 146 11.35 34.13 -14.04
C CYS A 146 10.79 33.48 -15.29
N ALA A 147 11.54 32.54 -15.85
CA ALA A 147 11.21 31.88 -17.11
C ALA A 147 11.47 30.37 -17.04
N SER A 148 10.72 29.61 -17.85
CA SER A 148 10.94 28.18 -18.00
C SER A 148 12.30 27.91 -18.62
N GLY A 149 12.98 26.89 -18.12
CA GLY A 149 14.16 26.32 -18.73
C GLY A 149 13.84 25.28 -19.80
N THR A 150 14.90 24.60 -20.24
CA THR A 150 14.84 23.46 -21.16
C THR A 150 15.57 22.27 -20.55
N GLN A 151 14.92 21.11 -20.57
CA GLN A 151 15.58 19.84 -20.35
C GLN A 151 16.04 19.26 -21.66
N TYR A 152 17.26 18.73 -21.63
CA TYR A 152 17.91 18.07 -22.74
C TYR A 152 17.88 16.57 -22.48
N CYS A 153 17.65 15.80 -23.52
CA CYS A 153 17.83 14.36 -23.45
C CYS A 153 19.33 14.05 -23.37
N GLU A 154 19.77 13.51 -22.24
CA GLU A 154 21.16 13.17 -22.00
C GLU A 154 21.52 11.80 -22.58
N GLN A 155 22.81 11.49 -22.60
CA GLN A 155 23.37 10.30 -23.25
C GLN A 155 22.81 8.96 -22.72
N ASP A 156 22.26 8.96 -21.51
CA ASP A 156 21.55 7.83 -20.91
C ASP A 156 20.09 7.70 -21.37
N PHE A 157 19.69 8.48 -22.38
CA PHE A 157 18.31 8.63 -22.85
C PHE A 157 17.36 9.00 -21.72
N ARG A 158 17.85 9.71 -20.71
CA ARG A 158 17.02 10.30 -19.67
C ARG A 158 17.06 11.81 -19.77
N TRP A 159 16.00 12.44 -19.29
CA TRP A 159 15.99 13.89 -19.18
C TRP A 159 17.03 14.33 -18.15
N GLY A 160 17.85 15.31 -18.54
CA GLY A 160 18.83 15.94 -17.68
C GLY A 160 18.23 17.03 -16.79
N PRO A 161 19.08 17.75 -16.03
CA PRO A 161 18.65 18.87 -15.20
C PRO A 161 17.91 19.94 -16.02
N CYS A 162 17.02 20.69 -15.36
CA CYS A 162 16.40 21.85 -15.98
C CYS A 162 17.44 22.96 -16.17
N ARG A 163 17.89 23.18 -17.41
CA ARG A 163 18.87 24.23 -17.75
C ARG A 163 18.15 25.48 -18.23
N ASP A 164 18.79 26.63 -18.17
CA ASP A 164 18.27 27.90 -18.70
C ASP A 164 16.96 28.42 -18.09
N GLU A 165 16.57 27.95 -16.90
CA GLU A 165 15.44 28.53 -16.16
C GLU A 165 15.84 29.82 -15.43
N GLY A 166 14.93 30.78 -15.36
CA GLY A 166 15.08 31.98 -14.53
C GLY A 166 14.35 31.78 -13.20
N ARG A 167 15.05 31.87 -12.07
CA ARG A 167 14.45 31.68 -10.73
C ARG A 167 14.40 33.01 -9.97
N PRO A 168 13.48 33.16 -9.00
CA PRO A 168 13.43 34.32 -8.12
C PRO A 168 14.77 34.52 -7.40
N SER A 169 15.30 35.72 -7.52
CA SER A 169 16.53 36.17 -6.89
C SER A 169 16.27 37.46 -6.11
N VAL A 170 17.26 37.98 -5.39
CA VAL A 170 17.10 39.27 -4.72
C VAL A 170 17.07 40.38 -5.77
N GLU A 171 16.25 41.41 -5.55
CA GLU A 171 16.25 42.63 -6.36
C GLU A 171 17.66 43.22 -6.50
N LEU A 172 18.12 43.32 -7.75
CA LEU A 172 19.44 43.86 -8.09
C LEU A 172 19.40 45.36 -8.36
N CYS A 173 18.21 45.95 -8.47
CA CYS A 173 18.01 47.38 -8.74
C CYS A 173 18.52 47.77 -10.13
N ASP A 174 18.23 46.90 -11.09
CA ASP A 174 18.72 46.95 -12.47
C ASP A 174 17.57 47.20 -13.48
N GLU A 175 16.50 47.85 -13.03
CA GLU A 175 15.28 48.14 -13.78
C GLU A 175 14.51 46.87 -14.21
N LYS A 176 14.68 45.79 -13.45
CA LYS A 176 14.07 44.49 -13.71
C LYS A 176 13.31 43.98 -12.47
N ASP A 177 12.56 42.90 -12.68
CA ASP A 177 11.79 42.21 -11.64
C ASP A 177 12.49 40.86 -11.40
N ASN A 178 13.45 40.87 -10.48
CA ASN A 178 14.42 39.79 -10.28
C ASN A 178 13.92 38.80 -9.23
N ASP A 179 13.06 39.24 -8.33
CA ASP A 179 12.35 38.43 -7.34
C ASP A 179 11.01 37.87 -7.86
N CYS A 180 10.60 38.31 -9.06
CA CYS A 180 9.43 37.85 -9.80
C CYS A 180 8.11 38.09 -9.07
N ASP A 181 8.06 39.07 -8.15
CA ASP A 181 6.86 39.46 -7.43
C ASP A 181 5.88 40.29 -8.29
N GLY A 182 6.30 40.66 -9.49
CA GLY A 182 5.51 41.42 -10.46
C GLY A 182 5.72 42.93 -10.39
N LYS A 183 6.72 43.39 -9.64
CA LYS A 183 7.09 44.80 -9.56
C LYS A 183 8.58 44.95 -9.89
N ILE A 184 8.87 45.99 -10.67
CA ILE A 184 10.24 46.34 -11.03
C ILE A 184 10.87 47.11 -9.88
N ASP A 185 12.05 46.68 -9.43
CA ASP A 185 12.88 47.34 -8.42
C ASP A 185 12.11 47.86 -7.21
N ASN A 186 11.60 46.94 -6.40
CA ASN A 186 10.89 47.29 -5.17
C ASN A 186 11.77 48.17 -4.26
N SER A 187 11.42 49.47 -4.18
CA SER A 187 12.26 50.51 -3.56
C SER A 187 12.68 50.27 -2.10
N GLU A 188 12.05 49.33 -1.40
CA GLU A 188 12.39 48.93 -0.03
C GLU A 188 13.55 47.91 0.05
N ASP A 189 13.80 47.13 -1.02
CA ASP A 189 14.90 46.16 -1.13
C ASP A 189 16.18 46.75 -1.78
N CYS A 190 16.04 47.90 -2.45
CA CYS A 190 17.14 48.58 -3.13
C CYS A 190 18.04 49.47 -2.27
N ARG A 191 17.66 49.70 -1.01
CA ARG A 191 18.44 50.52 -0.07
C ARG A 191 19.18 49.63 0.91
N CYS A 192 20.47 49.91 1.12
CA CYS A 192 21.32 49.10 1.98
C CYS A 192 21.99 49.94 3.07
N VAL A 193 22.48 49.27 4.12
CA VAL A 193 23.26 49.92 5.17
C VAL A 193 24.72 49.95 4.75
N ALA A 194 25.32 51.14 4.73
CA ALA A 194 26.71 51.35 4.32
C ALA A 194 27.67 50.34 4.97
N GLY A 195 28.49 49.68 4.15
CA GLY A 195 29.44 48.66 4.58
C GLY A 195 28.90 47.22 4.66
N THR A 196 27.60 47.00 4.48
CA THR A 196 27.07 45.63 4.35
C THR A 196 27.50 45.00 3.02
N LYS A 197 27.55 43.66 2.97
CA LYS A 197 27.97 42.87 1.80
C LYS A 197 26.87 41.88 1.40
N ARG A 198 26.69 41.65 0.10
CA ARG A 198 25.80 40.61 -0.44
C ARG A 198 26.46 39.87 -1.60
N PRO A 199 26.12 38.59 -1.83
CA PRO A 199 26.49 37.92 -3.08
C PRO A 199 25.78 38.59 -4.26
N CYS A 200 26.41 38.57 -5.42
CA CYS A 200 25.90 39.14 -6.66
C CYS A 200 26.36 38.31 -7.85
N TYR A 201 25.66 38.43 -8.98
CA TYR A 201 26.06 37.84 -10.24
C TYR A 201 25.49 38.67 -11.38
N GLU A 202 26.34 39.26 -12.22
CA GLU A 202 25.91 40.14 -13.33
C GLU A 202 25.84 39.39 -14.67
N GLY A 203 26.22 38.11 -14.69
CA GLY A 203 25.99 37.24 -15.85
C GLY A 203 24.52 36.86 -15.99
N PRO A 204 24.11 36.28 -17.13
CA PRO A 204 22.76 35.73 -17.29
C PRO A 204 22.46 34.76 -16.15
N SER A 205 21.35 34.95 -15.43
CA SER A 205 20.93 34.11 -14.28
C SER A 205 21.07 32.59 -14.55
N LYS A 206 20.87 32.20 -15.82
CA LYS A 206 21.01 30.86 -16.40
C LYS A 206 22.40 30.21 -16.28
N SER A 207 23.45 31.02 -16.20
CA SER A 207 24.85 30.57 -16.13
C SER A 207 25.40 30.51 -14.70
N TYR A 208 24.61 30.96 -13.71
CA TYR A 208 25.06 31.05 -12.34
C TYR A 208 25.30 29.67 -11.71
N GLY A 209 26.54 29.40 -11.28
CA GLY A 209 26.90 28.14 -10.61
C GLY A 209 27.06 26.95 -11.57
N VAL A 210 27.07 27.20 -12.87
CA VAL A 210 27.32 26.20 -13.93
C VAL A 210 28.77 26.38 -14.42
N GLY A 211 29.51 25.27 -14.54
CA GLY A 211 30.88 25.30 -15.03
C GLY A 211 31.82 26.20 -14.21
N ALA A 212 32.56 27.07 -14.89
CA ALA A 212 33.45 28.04 -14.26
C ALA A 212 32.70 29.21 -13.58
N CYS A 213 31.42 29.41 -13.87
CA CYS A 213 30.69 30.61 -13.49
C CYS A 213 30.30 30.64 -12.01
N LYS A 214 30.56 31.77 -11.35
CA LYS A 214 30.34 31.93 -9.90
C LYS A 214 29.96 33.35 -9.52
N ALA A 215 29.31 33.49 -8.36
CA ALA A 215 28.97 34.79 -7.78
C ALA A 215 30.21 35.59 -7.37
N GLY A 216 30.08 36.91 -7.49
CA GLY A 216 30.92 37.91 -6.86
C GLY A 216 30.30 38.41 -5.55
N VAL A 217 30.82 39.53 -5.06
CA VAL A 217 30.32 40.22 -3.86
C VAL A 217 30.11 41.71 -4.15
N GLN A 218 28.92 42.22 -3.85
CA GLN A 218 28.62 43.64 -3.79
C GLN A 218 28.81 44.16 -2.37
N THR A 219 29.31 45.39 -2.26
CA THR A 219 29.43 46.11 -0.98
C THR A 219 28.60 47.39 -1.04
N CYS A 220 27.80 47.64 0.00
CA CYS A 220 26.98 48.83 0.09
C CYS A 220 27.85 50.08 0.32
N GLY A 221 27.70 51.07 -0.55
CA GLY A 221 28.36 52.36 -0.48
C GLY A 221 27.80 53.27 0.62
N THR A 222 28.44 54.42 0.82
CA THR A 222 28.01 55.45 1.78
C THR A 222 26.77 56.22 1.33
N ASP A 223 26.39 56.05 0.07
CA ASP A 223 25.18 56.55 -0.58
C ASP A 223 23.96 55.64 -0.38
N GLU A 224 24.09 54.57 0.43
CA GLU A 224 23.05 53.58 0.70
C GLU A 224 22.66 52.75 -0.54
N LEU A 225 23.55 52.70 -1.54
CA LEU A 225 23.39 51.91 -2.77
C LEU A 225 24.42 50.78 -2.83
N TRP A 226 24.06 49.67 -3.48
CA TRP A 226 24.99 48.57 -3.74
C TRP A 226 25.98 48.97 -4.85
N GLY A 227 27.28 48.78 -4.61
CA GLY A 227 28.31 48.98 -5.64
C GLY A 227 28.36 47.83 -6.66
N ASP A 228 29.37 47.85 -7.53
CA ASP A 228 29.57 46.83 -8.58
C ASP A 228 29.75 45.41 -8.03
N CYS A 229 29.37 44.40 -8.83
CA CYS A 229 29.62 43.01 -8.48
C CYS A 229 31.10 42.65 -8.67
N VAL A 230 31.84 42.48 -7.58
CA VAL A 230 33.28 42.19 -7.65
C VAL A 230 33.54 40.69 -7.52
N GLY A 231 34.22 40.11 -8.51
CA GLY A 231 34.77 38.76 -8.44
C GLY A 231 33.86 37.65 -8.96
N ASP A 232 32.80 38.00 -9.69
CA ASP A 232 32.03 37.03 -10.45
C ASP A 232 32.85 36.46 -11.62
N ILE A 233 32.55 35.22 -12.01
CA ILE A 233 33.07 34.61 -13.24
C ILE A 233 31.86 34.36 -14.14
N ARG A 234 31.89 34.93 -15.35
CA ARG A 234 30.78 34.93 -16.32
C ARG A 234 31.12 34.05 -17.53
N PRO A 235 30.12 33.66 -18.35
CA PRO A 235 30.32 32.88 -19.56
C PRO A 235 31.39 33.46 -20.48
N LYS A 236 32.25 32.59 -20.99
CA LYS A 236 33.25 32.86 -22.02
C LYS A 236 33.00 31.98 -23.25
N GLU A 237 33.71 32.23 -24.34
CA GLU A 237 33.66 31.33 -25.50
C GLU A 237 34.47 30.04 -25.23
N GLU A 238 33.93 28.90 -25.68
CA GLU A 238 34.54 27.58 -25.52
C GLU A 238 35.73 27.36 -26.48
N GLU A 239 36.74 26.60 -26.04
CA GLU A 239 37.90 26.27 -26.84
C GLU A 239 37.58 25.28 -27.98
N THR A 240 38.25 25.48 -29.12
CA THR A 240 38.06 24.63 -30.32
C THR A 240 39.23 23.68 -30.59
N THR A 241 40.38 23.88 -29.93
CA THR A 241 41.61 23.10 -30.20
C THR A 241 42.45 22.74 -28.99
N ASP A 242 42.22 23.34 -27.82
CA ASP A 242 42.99 23.13 -26.59
C ASP A 242 42.06 22.99 -25.37
N CYS A 243 41.19 22.00 -25.47
CA CYS A 243 40.11 21.67 -24.54
C CYS A 243 40.65 21.47 -23.12
N ASN A 244 40.13 22.25 -22.18
CA ASN A 244 40.72 22.45 -20.86
C ASN A 244 39.98 21.66 -19.75
N GLY A 245 38.89 20.98 -20.11
CA GLY A 245 38.06 20.19 -19.20
C GLY A 245 37.15 21.03 -18.30
N VAL A 246 36.94 22.29 -18.62
CA VAL A 246 36.09 23.25 -17.91
C VAL A 246 34.98 23.69 -18.87
N ASP A 247 33.77 23.82 -18.34
CA ASP A 247 32.65 24.47 -19.04
C ASP A 247 32.83 25.98 -18.90
N ASP A 248 33.50 26.60 -19.89
CA ASP A 248 33.87 28.02 -19.87
C ASP A 248 32.70 28.91 -20.30
N ASN A 249 31.80 28.39 -21.14
CA ASN A 249 30.60 29.09 -21.58
C ASN A 249 29.40 28.95 -20.62
N CYS A 250 29.54 28.10 -19.59
CA CYS A 250 28.58 27.85 -18.53
C CYS A 250 27.19 27.42 -19.04
N ASP A 251 27.16 26.63 -20.12
CA ASP A 251 25.94 26.03 -20.70
C ASP A 251 25.66 24.59 -20.18
N GLY A 252 26.56 24.08 -19.34
CA GLY A 252 26.49 22.76 -18.73
C GLY A 252 27.09 21.65 -19.59
N GLN A 253 27.85 21.98 -20.63
CA GLN A 253 28.64 21.05 -21.44
C GLN A 253 30.12 21.41 -21.30
N ILE A 254 30.97 20.39 -21.29
CA ILE A 254 32.43 20.57 -21.21
C ILE A 254 33.00 20.29 -22.60
N ASP A 255 33.75 21.24 -23.16
CA ASP A 255 34.52 21.12 -24.40
C ASP A 255 33.67 20.65 -25.63
N GLU A 256 32.44 21.15 -25.78
CA GLU A 256 31.46 20.66 -26.78
C GLU A 256 31.82 20.94 -28.25
N LEU A 257 32.81 21.80 -28.49
CA LEU A 257 33.28 22.15 -29.84
C LEU A 257 34.52 21.36 -30.31
N CYS A 258 34.91 20.28 -29.60
CA CYS A 258 36.24 19.67 -29.69
C CYS A 258 36.45 18.46 -30.67
N ALA A 259 35.46 17.95 -31.43
CA ALA A 259 35.57 16.59 -32.02
C ALA A 259 35.95 16.46 -33.52
N THR A 260 37.12 15.88 -33.83
CA THR A 260 37.40 15.19 -35.13
C THR A 260 38.08 13.80 -35.04
N SER A 261 38.57 13.31 -33.89
CA SER A 261 38.99 11.90 -33.73
C SER A 261 39.12 11.43 -32.27
N CYS A 262 38.83 10.15 -32.00
CA CYS A 262 38.97 9.53 -30.67
C CYS A 262 40.34 8.86 -30.52
N THR A 263 41.23 9.43 -29.71
CA THR A 263 42.58 8.87 -29.45
C THR A 263 42.66 8.00 -28.20
N GLN A 264 41.58 7.93 -27.43
CA GLN A 264 41.51 7.22 -26.14
C GLN A 264 41.25 5.72 -26.32
N LYS A 265 42.10 4.89 -25.72
CA LYS A 265 41.98 3.42 -25.80
C LYS A 265 40.69 2.93 -25.14
N GLY A 266 39.82 2.29 -25.92
CA GLY A 266 38.51 1.81 -25.46
C GLY A 266 37.34 2.68 -25.92
N PHE A 267 37.61 3.86 -26.47
CA PHE A 267 36.60 4.75 -27.03
C PHE A 267 36.45 4.50 -28.53
N GLN A 268 35.20 4.46 -28.99
CA GLN A 268 34.85 4.32 -30.40
C GLN A 268 34.05 5.55 -30.84
N LEU A 269 34.29 6.01 -32.08
CA LEU A 269 33.48 7.05 -32.69
C LEU A 269 32.10 6.47 -33.05
N CYS A 270 31.06 6.94 -32.36
CA CYS A 270 29.67 6.59 -32.60
C CYS A 270 28.90 7.88 -32.92
N ASP A 271 28.40 8.00 -34.14
CA ASP A 271 27.61 9.17 -34.60
C ASP A 271 28.26 10.53 -34.32
N GLY A 272 29.59 10.61 -34.44
CA GLY A 272 30.36 11.85 -34.24
C GLY A 272 30.85 12.07 -32.80
N LEU A 273 30.44 11.24 -31.85
CA LEU A 273 30.83 11.30 -30.44
C LEU A 273 31.79 10.17 -30.08
N CYS A 274 32.77 10.45 -29.21
CA CYS A 274 33.68 9.44 -28.68
C CYS A 274 33.04 8.76 -27.46
N LEU A 275 32.67 7.49 -27.57
CA LEU A 275 31.97 6.75 -26.50
C LEU A 275 32.81 5.57 -26.00
N ASP A 276 32.91 5.43 -24.66
CA ASP A 276 33.64 4.34 -24.01
C ASP A 276 32.96 2.99 -24.24
N THR A 277 33.46 2.19 -25.17
CA THR A 277 32.89 0.86 -25.43
C THR A 277 33.26 -0.20 -24.38
N ARG A 278 34.10 0.11 -23.39
CA ARG A 278 34.51 -0.86 -22.36
C ARG A 278 33.56 -0.86 -21.17
N ASN A 279 33.02 0.29 -20.80
CA ASN A 279 32.18 0.43 -19.60
C ASN A 279 30.86 1.16 -19.85
N ASN A 280 30.58 1.62 -21.07
CA ASN A 280 29.29 2.22 -21.38
C ASN A 280 28.23 1.12 -21.62
N PRO A 281 27.16 1.06 -20.81
CA PRO A 281 26.10 0.05 -20.93
C PRO A 281 25.28 0.19 -22.23
N VAL A 282 25.34 1.30 -22.95
CA VAL A 282 24.63 1.51 -24.22
C VAL A 282 25.51 1.20 -25.44
N HIS A 283 26.84 1.21 -25.26
CA HIS A 283 27.83 0.97 -26.33
C HIS A 283 28.80 -0.18 -25.97
N CYS A 284 28.30 -1.20 -25.27
CA CYS A 284 29.14 -2.20 -24.63
C CYS A 284 29.81 -3.17 -25.62
N GLY A 285 31.06 -2.89 -25.94
CA GLY A 285 31.90 -3.60 -26.90
C GLY A 285 31.71 -3.17 -28.35
N ALA A 286 30.70 -2.36 -28.66
CA ALA A 286 30.44 -1.78 -29.99
C ALA A 286 29.40 -0.65 -29.88
N CYS A 287 29.40 0.27 -30.85
CA CYS A 287 28.37 1.31 -30.92
C CYS A 287 26.94 0.72 -30.96
N GLY A 288 26.05 1.24 -30.11
CA GLY A 288 24.63 0.83 -30.06
C GLY A 288 24.39 -0.56 -29.46
N LYS A 289 25.42 -1.22 -28.92
CA LYS A 289 25.26 -2.50 -28.22
C LYS A 289 24.85 -2.25 -26.77
N VAL A 290 23.54 -2.22 -26.56
CA VAL A 290 22.91 -1.95 -25.26
C VAL A 290 22.89 -3.21 -24.40
N CYS A 291 23.37 -3.09 -23.17
CA CYS A 291 23.17 -4.05 -22.09
C CYS A 291 21.75 -3.91 -21.54
N SER A 292 21.14 -5.04 -21.15
CA SER A 292 19.84 -5.03 -20.47
C SER A 292 19.87 -4.13 -19.23
N SER A 293 18.73 -3.59 -18.80
CA SER A 293 18.63 -2.60 -17.70
C SER A 293 19.17 -3.07 -16.34
N ILE A 294 19.48 -4.36 -16.22
CA ILE A 294 20.04 -5.02 -15.04
C ILE A 294 21.47 -5.57 -15.26
N GLN A 295 22.08 -5.25 -16.40
CA GLN A 295 23.44 -5.62 -16.77
C GLN A 295 24.36 -4.41 -16.75
N GLN A 296 25.60 -4.63 -16.31
CA GLN A 296 26.66 -3.63 -16.36
C GLN A 296 27.60 -3.95 -17.52
N CYS A 297 28.16 -2.91 -18.14
CA CYS A 297 29.23 -3.12 -19.10
C CYS A 297 30.57 -3.16 -18.38
N GLN A 298 31.29 -4.27 -18.51
CA GLN A 298 32.66 -4.38 -18.02
C GLN A 298 33.52 -5.03 -19.10
N GLU A 299 34.60 -4.34 -19.47
CA GLU A 299 35.53 -4.79 -20.51
C GLU A 299 34.85 -5.12 -21.85
N GLY A 300 33.82 -4.34 -22.22
CA GLY A 300 33.07 -4.49 -23.47
C GLY A 300 32.10 -5.67 -23.51
N LYS A 301 31.79 -6.25 -22.34
CA LYS A 301 30.80 -7.32 -22.18
C LYS A 301 29.72 -6.90 -21.19
N CYS A 302 28.47 -7.15 -21.57
CA CYS A 302 27.35 -7.05 -20.65
C CYS A 302 27.45 -8.21 -19.65
N ILE A 303 27.68 -7.87 -18.40
CA ILE A 303 27.78 -8.80 -17.29
C ILE A 303 26.66 -8.49 -16.29
N CYS A 304 26.31 -9.47 -15.48
CA CYS A 304 25.43 -9.23 -14.34
C CYS A 304 26.26 -8.75 -13.14
N GLU A 305 25.62 -8.07 -12.20
CA GLU A 305 26.23 -7.74 -10.91
C GLU A 305 26.78 -8.99 -10.21
N ASP A 306 27.78 -8.80 -9.36
CA ASP A 306 28.45 -9.89 -8.65
C ASP A 306 27.43 -10.78 -7.92
N GLY A 307 27.46 -12.08 -8.23
CA GLY A 307 26.58 -13.09 -7.64
C GLY A 307 25.33 -13.42 -8.47
N LEU A 308 25.02 -12.67 -9.53
CA LEU A 308 23.94 -12.98 -10.47
C LEU A 308 24.44 -13.79 -11.67
N LEU A 309 23.59 -14.65 -12.20
CA LEU A 309 23.88 -15.45 -13.39
C LEU A 309 23.23 -14.81 -14.62
N ALA A 310 24.01 -14.67 -15.70
CA ALA A 310 23.50 -14.24 -17.00
C ALA A 310 22.79 -15.41 -17.71
N CYS A 311 21.46 -15.32 -17.83
CA CYS A 311 20.61 -16.32 -18.47
C CYS A 311 19.92 -15.72 -19.69
N GLY A 312 20.66 -15.63 -20.80
CA GLY A 312 20.23 -14.86 -21.98
C GLY A 312 20.32 -13.35 -21.68
N ASP A 313 19.22 -12.64 -21.89
CA ASP A 313 19.14 -11.18 -21.69
C ASP A 313 18.78 -10.79 -20.24
N ALA A 314 18.62 -11.78 -19.35
CA ALA A 314 18.23 -11.59 -17.95
C ALA A 314 19.36 -11.94 -16.97
N CYS A 315 19.49 -11.13 -15.91
CA CYS A 315 20.29 -11.44 -14.74
C CYS A 315 19.39 -12.01 -13.65
N VAL A 316 19.71 -13.20 -13.19
CA VAL A 316 18.90 -13.92 -12.21
C VAL A 316 19.75 -14.31 -11.02
N ASP A 317 19.20 -14.22 -9.81
CA ASP A 317 19.88 -14.67 -8.59
C ASP A 317 19.80 -16.21 -8.51
N PRO A 318 20.89 -16.94 -8.77
CA PRO A 318 20.86 -18.39 -8.75
C PRO A 318 20.71 -18.95 -7.33
N GLN A 319 20.85 -18.14 -6.28
CA GLN A 319 20.73 -18.56 -4.88
C GLN A 319 19.28 -18.67 -4.41
N LYS A 320 18.39 -17.89 -5.03
CA LYS A 320 16.99 -17.71 -4.60
C LYS A 320 15.96 -17.94 -5.70
N SER A 321 16.37 -17.85 -6.97
CA SER A 321 15.44 -18.04 -8.09
C SER A 321 14.98 -19.48 -8.19
N ASN A 322 13.67 -19.69 -8.09
CA ASN A 322 13.06 -21.00 -8.27
C ASN A 322 13.20 -21.53 -9.70
N ASP A 323 13.37 -20.66 -10.69
CA ASP A 323 13.48 -21.02 -12.10
C ASP A 323 14.94 -21.15 -12.58
N HIS A 324 15.90 -20.65 -11.80
CA HIS A 324 17.32 -20.62 -12.16
C HIS A 324 18.23 -21.08 -10.99
N CYS A 325 17.82 -22.09 -10.24
CA CYS A 325 18.45 -22.46 -8.99
C CYS A 325 19.82 -23.14 -9.15
N GLY A 326 20.88 -22.36 -8.93
CA GLY A 326 22.28 -22.75 -9.11
C GLY A 326 22.77 -22.74 -10.56
N ALA A 327 21.88 -22.67 -11.55
CA ALA A 327 22.21 -22.59 -12.98
C ALA A 327 21.01 -22.07 -13.80
N CYS A 328 21.27 -21.54 -15.00
CA CYS A 328 20.21 -21.05 -15.89
C CYS A 328 19.23 -22.17 -16.27
N GLY A 329 17.93 -21.90 -16.13
CA GLY A 329 16.87 -22.84 -16.48
C GLY A 329 16.76 -24.05 -15.55
N LYS A 330 17.51 -24.07 -14.43
CA LYS A 330 17.40 -25.13 -13.43
C LYS A 330 16.23 -24.83 -12.49
N THR A 331 15.04 -25.18 -12.94
CA THR A 331 13.80 -24.97 -12.17
C THR A 331 13.65 -25.98 -11.04
N CYS A 332 13.29 -25.50 -9.85
CA CYS A 332 12.88 -26.32 -8.71
C CYS A 332 11.44 -26.79 -8.90
N THR A 333 11.28 -28.07 -9.19
CA THR A 333 9.97 -28.72 -9.43
C THR A 333 9.50 -29.50 -8.20
N ASN A 334 8.27 -30.03 -8.25
CA ASN A 334 7.67 -30.87 -7.21
C ASN A 334 7.59 -30.22 -5.80
N GLY A 335 7.39 -28.90 -5.75
CA GLY A 335 7.25 -28.14 -4.51
C GLY A 335 8.59 -27.83 -3.81
N LEU A 336 9.72 -28.07 -4.46
CA LEU A 336 11.03 -27.62 -3.99
C LEU A 336 11.17 -26.10 -4.14
N SER A 337 11.96 -25.50 -3.24
CA SER A 337 12.32 -24.08 -3.31
C SER A 337 13.84 -23.91 -3.42
N CYS A 338 14.26 -22.88 -4.15
CA CYS A 338 15.67 -22.56 -4.26
C CYS A 338 16.18 -21.92 -2.97
N GLN A 339 17.15 -22.57 -2.34
CA GLN A 339 17.73 -22.09 -1.10
C GLN A 339 19.23 -22.33 -1.10
N ALA A 340 19.99 -21.26 -1.32
CA ALA A 340 21.44 -21.26 -1.49
C ALA A 340 21.88 -22.08 -2.72
N GLY A 341 21.20 -21.88 -3.85
CA GLY A 341 21.57 -22.48 -5.14
C GLY A 341 21.21 -23.95 -5.30
N ILE A 342 20.47 -24.49 -4.33
CA ILE A 342 20.06 -25.89 -4.28
C ILE A 342 18.54 -25.96 -4.12
N CYS A 343 17.88 -26.71 -4.99
CA CYS A 343 16.47 -27.03 -4.84
C CYS A 343 16.31 -28.00 -3.66
N LYS A 344 15.70 -27.51 -2.58
CA LYS A 344 15.41 -28.30 -1.38
C LYS A 344 14.03 -27.95 -0.86
N CYS A 345 13.48 -28.78 0.03
CA CYS A 345 12.17 -28.50 0.58
C CYS A 345 12.15 -27.16 1.33
N PRO A 346 11.01 -26.43 1.28
CA PRO A 346 10.81 -25.24 2.10
C PRO A 346 11.17 -25.51 3.57
N ILE A 347 11.64 -24.47 4.26
CA ILE A 347 12.00 -24.58 5.68
C ILE A 347 10.80 -25.15 6.46
N GLY A 348 11.06 -26.13 7.32
CA GLY A 348 10.03 -26.83 8.10
C GLY A 348 9.41 -28.05 7.41
N GLN A 349 9.65 -28.25 6.10
CA GLN A 349 9.16 -29.41 5.38
C GLN A 349 10.25 -30.47 5.18
N LYS A 350 9.81 -31.74 5.13
CA LYS A 350 10.66 -32.89 4.83
C LYS A 350 10.33 -33.43 3.44
N GLN A 351 11.35 -33.85 2.72
CA GLN A 351 11.15 -34.53 1.45
C GLN A 351 10.64 -35.96 1.69
N CYS A 352 9.42 -36.24 1.24
CA CYS A 352 8.82 -37.57 1.27
C CYS A 352 8.59 -38.06 -0.16
N GLY A 353 9.50 -38.92 -0.63
CA GLY A 353 9.56 -39.27 -2.06
C GLY A 353 9.96 -38.06 -2.91
N ASN A 354 9.09 -37.67 -3.82
CA ASN A 354 9.32 -36.52 -4.71
C ASN A 354 8.62 -35.24 -4.23
N THR A 355 7.89 -35.26 -3.12
CA THR A 355 7.09 -34.12 -2.66
C THR A 355 7.58 -33.64 -1.31
N CYS A 356 7.56 -32.33 -1.11
CA CYS A 356 7.80 -31.71 0.18
C CYS A 356 6.53 -31.70 1.01
N VAL A 357 6.62 -32.22 2.23
CA VAL A 357 5.48 -32.31 3.14
C VAL A 357 5.85 -31.79 4.51
N ASP A 358 4.93 -31.07 5.12
CA ASP A 358 5.05 -30.69 6.52
C ASP A 358 4.59 -31.86 7.41
N THR A 359 5.55 -32.59 7.94
CA THR A 359 5.29 -33.74 8.81
C THR A 359 4.64 -33.36 10.15
N GLN A 360 4.58 -32.07 10.50
CA GLN A 360 3.98 -31.62 11.75
C GLN A 360 2.45 -31.58 11.70
N ILE A 361 1.88 -31.46 10.51
CA ILE A 361 0.44 -31.26 10.29
C ILE A 361 -0.16 -32.15 9.20
N SER A 362 0.68 -32.83 8.41
CA SER A 362 0.21 -33.67 7.32
C SER A 362 -0.41 -34.97 7.84
N PHE A 363 -1.71 -35.16 7.60
CA PHE A 363 -2.42 -36.41 7.91
C PHE A 363 -1.74 -37.66 7.31
N PRO A 364 -1.32 -37.70 6.03
CA PRO A 364 -0.63 -38.86 5.45
C PRO A 364 0.87 -38.99 5.82
N HIS A 365 1.50 -37.99 6.44
CA HIS A 365 2.93 -37.98 6.76
C HIS A 365 3.22 -37.48 8.19
N CYS A 366 2.42 -37.88 9.17
CA CYS A 366 2.50 -37.31 10.52
C CYS A 366 3.75 -37.80 11.27
N GLY A 367 4.65 -36.89 11.65
CA GLY A 367 5.93 -37.18 12.30
C GLY A 367 7.00 -37.82 11.39
N ALA A 368 6.59 -38.58 10.37
CA ALA A 368 7.46 -39.21 9.39
C ALA A 368 6.77 -39.41 8.03
N CYS A 369 7.57 -39.62 6.98
CA CYS A 369 7.05 -39.91 5.66
C CYS A 369 6.20 -41.18 5.65
N ASN A 370 5.03 -41.14 5.01
CA ASN A 370 4.10 -42.26 4.85
C ASN A 370 3.57 -42.81 6.18
N ASN A 371 3.59 -41.99 7.23
CA ASN A 371 3.00 -42.32 8.53
C ASN A 371 1.61 -41.69 8.64
N ALA A 372 0.65 -42.27 7.91
CA ALA A 372 -0.72 -41.77 7.92
C ALA A 372 -1.39 -42.01 9.28
N CYS A 373 -2.09 -41.01 9.79
CA CYS A 373 -2.90 -41.19 10.99
C CYS A 373 -4.07 -42.14 10.74
N ALA A 374 -4.47 -42.89 11.76
CA ALA A 374 -5.65 -43.76 11.68
C ALA A 374 -6.93 -42.94 11.47
N ALA A 375 -7.98 -43.59 10.94
CA ALA A 375 -9.26 -42.95 10.66
C ALA A 375 -9.83 -42.26 11.92
N GLY A 376 -10.24 -40.99 11.78
CA GLY A 376 -10.77 -40.17 12.88
C GLY A 376 -9.71 -39.44 13.72
N MET A 377 -8.42 -39.65 13.46
CA MET A 377 -7.32 -38.88 14.08
C MET A 377 -6.90 -37.71 13.19
N PHE A 378 -6.17 -36.75 13.76
CA PHE A 378 -5.51 -35.67 13.01
C PHE A 378 -4.05 -35.52 13.42
N CYS A 379 -3.23 -34.95 12.54
CA CYS A 379 -1.83 -34.69 12.84
C CYS A 379 -1.66 -33.32 13.47
N GLU A 380 -1.02 -33.27 14.63
CA GLU A 380 -0.66 -32.01 15.29
C GLU A 380 0.69 -32.15 15.98
N SER A 381 1.61 -31.24 15.66
CA SER A 381 3.00 -31.25 16.17
C SER A 381 3.72 -32.58 15.91
N GLY A 382 3.44 -33.20 14.77
CA GLY A 382 4.08 -34.45 14.36
C GLY A 382 3.53 -35.71 15.04
N GLU A 383 2.44 -35.59 15.78
CA GLU A 383 1.79 -36.70 16.47
C GLU A 383 0.33 -36.87 16.04
N CYS A 384 -0.10 -38.11 15.84
CA CYS A 384 -1.51 -38.41 15.58
C CYS A 384 -2.31 -38.32 16.87
N LYS A 385 -3.14 -37.28 16.98
CA LYS A 385 -3.97 -36.96 18.14
C LYS A 385 -5.45 -37.18 17.84
N CYS A 386 -6.20 -37.39 18.91
CA CYS A 386 -7.66 -37.48 18.85
C CYS A 386 -8.31 -36.10 18.95
N PRO A 387 -9.48 -35.90 18.31
CA PRO A 387 -10.32 -34.72 18.49
C PRO A 387 -10.51 -34.38 19.97
N GLN A 388 -10.73 -33.10 20.27
CA GLN A 388 -11.03 -32.67 21.64
C GLN A 388 -12.17 -33.52 22.22
N ASN A 389 -12.03 -33.90 23.49
CA ASN A 389 -12.95 -34.76 24.24
C ASN A 389 -13.00 -36.23 23.82
N GLN A 390 -12.07 -36.71 22.99
CA GLN A 390 -11.91 -38.14 22.71
C GLN A 390 -10.59 -38.68 23.28
N THR A 391 -10.60 -39.95 23.67
CA THR A 391 -9.43 -40.67 24.17
C THR A 391 -8.92 -41.62 23.09
N LYS A 392 -7.59 -41.69 22.91
CA LYS A 392 -6.97 -42.66 22.02
C LYS A 392 -7.04 -44.05 22.64
N CYS A 393 -7.83 -44.93 22.05
CA CYS A 393 -7.94 -46.33 22.44
C CYS A 393 -7.40 -47.22 21.31
N GLY A 394 -6.11 -47.55 21.39
CA GLY A 394 -5.40 -48.23 20.31
C GLY A 394 -5.28 -47.33 19.08
N ASN A 395 -5.89 -47.74 17.97
CA ASN A 395 -5.87 -47.02 16.69
C ASN A 395 -7.17 -46.22 16.42
N ALA A 396 -8.05 -46.08 17.41
CA ALA A 396 -9.30 -45.34 17.27
C ALA A 396 -9.42 -44.26 18.34
N CYS A 397 -10.13 -43.19 18.00
CA CYS A 397 -10.56 -42.19 18.94
C CYS A 397 -11.98 -42.50 19.39
N VAL A 398 -12.18 -42.59 20.69
CA VAL A 398 -13.47 -42.92 21.28
C VAL A 398 -13.81 -41.91 22.36
N ASP A 399 -15.09 -41.55 22.47
CA ASP A 399 -15.57 -40.74 23.58
C ASP A 399 -15.84 -41.67 24.77
N THR A 400 -14.90 -41.71 25.71
CA THR A 400 -15.00 -42.54 26.91
C THR A 400 -16.11 -42.08 27.86
N LYS A 401 -16.76 -40.95 27.61
CA LYS A 401 -17.88 -40.47 28.42
C LYS A 401 -19.23 -41.02 27.97
N THR A 402 -19.34 -41.44 26.71
CA THR A 402 -20.63 -41.78 26.09
C THR A 402 -20.60 -43.12 25.34
N THR A 403 -19.42 -43.63 24.98
CA THR A 403 -19.27 -44.89 24.25
C THR A 403 -19.41 -46.08 25.20
N GLN A 404 -20.38 -46.96 24.95
CA GLN A 404 -20.74 -48.07 25.83
C GLN A 404 -19.58 -49.05 26.03
N GLU A 405 -18.78 -49.31 24.99
CA GLU A 405 -17.65 -50.25 24.97
C GLU A 405 -16.37 -49.68 25.59
N HIS A 406 -16.33 -48.36 25.81
CA HIS A 406 -15.14 -47.63 26.29
C HIS A 406 -15.47 -46.69 27.47
N CYS A 407 -16.43 -47.07 28.31
CA CYS A 407 -16.98 -46.19 29.34
C CYS A 407 -16.01 -45.97 30.51
N GLY A 408 -15.55 -44.73 30.66
CA GLY A 408 -14.59 -44.28 31.67
C GLY A 408 -13.13 -44.60 31.34
N MET A 409 -12.86 -45.64 30.55
CA MET A 409 -11.53 -45.98 30.04
C MET A 409 -11.61 -46.88 28.81
N CYS A 410 -10.51 -46.97 28.06
CA CYS A 410 -10.43 -47.84 26.89
C CYS A 410 -10.77 -49.31 27.19
N GLY A 411 -11.70 -49.89 26.43
CA GLY A 411 -12.07 -51.30 26.51
C GLY A 411 -12.96 -51.68 27.69
N LYS A 412 -13.41 -50.70 28.50
CA LYS A 412 -14.32 -50.95 29.62
C LYS A 412 -15.77 -50.85 29.15
N ALA A 413 -16.36 -51.98 28.79
CA ALA A 413 -17.76 -52.06 28.44
C ALA A 413 -18.68 -52.00 29.67
N CYS A 414 -19.87 -51.38 29.55
CA CYS A 414 -20.81 -51.25 30.68
C CYS A 414 -21.58 -52.51 31.08
N GLY A 415 -21.29 -53.67 30.48
CA GLY A 415 -22.07 -54.89 30.69
C GLY A 415 -23.42 -54.84 29.96
N GLN A 416 -24.20 -55.92 30.08
CA GLN A 416 -25.54 -55.99 29.48
C GLN A 416 -26.48 -54.96 30.12
N ASP A 417 -27.32 -54.33 29.29
CA ASP A 417 -28.41 -53.43 29.67
C ASP A 417 -28.02 -52.10 30.34
N LYS A 418 -26.76 -51.66 30.20
CA LYS A 418 -26.26 -50.39 30.74
C LYS A 418 -25.68 -49.48 29.67
N ILE A 419 -25.88 -48.18 29.85
CA ILE A 419 -25.30 -47.13 29.00
C ILE A 419 -24.13 -46.43 29.68
N CYS A 420 -23.30 -45.77 28.87
CA CYS A 420 -22.26 -44.89 29.39
C CYS A 420 -22.78 -43.46 29.54
N VAL A 421 -22.81 -42.97 30.77
CA VAL A 421 -23.18 -41.58 31.08
C VAL A 421 -22.05 -40.93 31.84
N ASN A 422 -21.43 -39.91 31.24
CA ASN A 422 -20.31 -39.15 31.83
C ASN A 422 -19.16 -40.05 32.30
N GLY A 423 -18.90 -41.16 31.60
CA GLY A 423 -17.82 -42.10 31.90
C GLY A 423 -18.12 -43.11 33.01
N ALA A 424 -19.38 -43.18 33.45
CA ALA A 424 -19.87 -44.19 34.38
C ALA A 424 -21.00 -45.01 33.75
N CYS A 425 -21.00 -46.31 34.07
CA CYS A 425 -22.05 -47.21 33.62
C CYS A 425 -23.30 -47.01 34.46
N ALA A 426 -24.38 -46.65 33.81
CA ALA A 426 -25.67 -46.38 34.42
C ALA A 426 -26.76 -47.21 33.75
N ASP A 427 -27.79 -47.55 34.51
CA ASP A 427 -29.02 -48.10 33.94
C ASP A 427 -29.76 -47.01 33.16
N CYS A 428 -30.64 -47.40 32.25
CA CYS A 428 -31.48 -46.44 31.54
C CYS A 428 -32.35 -45.61 32.51
N PRO A 429 -32.62 -44.33 32.19
CA PRO A 429 -33.55 -43.51 32.95
C PRO A 429 -34.92 -44.20 33.10
N GLN A 430 -35.68 -43.85 34.14
CA GLN A 430 -36.94 -44.54 34.45
C GLN A 430 -37.89 -44.60 33.24
N ASN A 431 -38.38 -45.80 32.96
CA ASN A 431 -39.24 -46.19 31.84
C ASN A 431 -38.57 -46.30 30.46
N ALA A 432 -37.27 -46.02 30.31
CA ALA A 432 -36.55 -46.28 29.07
C ALA A 432 -35.89 -47.68 29.06
N VAL A 433 -35.88 -48.32 27.90
CA VAL A 433 -35.27 -49.64 27.64
C VAL A 433 -34.04 -49.46 26.73
N LEU A 434 -33.02 -50.29 26.92
CA LEU A 434 -31.83 -50.26 26.06
C LEU A 434 -32.15 -50.90 24.71
N CYS A 435 -32.01 -50.09 23.65
CA CYS A 435 -32.32 -50.41 22.28
C CYS A 435 -31.16 -49.97 21.39
N ASP A 436 -30.48 -50.92 20.72
CA ASP A 436 -29.34 -50.65 19.83
C ASP A 436 -28.28 -49.70 20.45
N GLY A 437 -27.97 -49.90 21.74
CA GLY A 437 -26.97 -49.11 22.48
C GLY A 437 -27.45 -47.74 22.97
N ARG A 438 -28.75 -47.42 22.85
CA ARG A 438 -29.36 -46.17 23.31
C ARG A 438 -30.57 -46.42 24.19
N CYS A 439 -30.79 -45.57 25.19
CA CYS A 439 -32.02 -45.63 25.99
C CYS A 439 -33.19 -45.03 25.20
N ILE A 440 -34.23 -45.83 24.99
CA ILE A 440 -35.42 -45.46 24.25
C ILE A 440 -36.63 -45.61 25.16
N ASP A 441 -37.54 -44.62 25.18
CA ASP A 441 -38.82 -44.75 25.88
C ASP A 441 -39.82 -45.49 24.98
N PRO A 442 -40.14 -46.75 25.28
CA PRO A 442 -41.03 -47.56 24.45
C PRO A 442 -42.47 -47.06 24.48
N ASN A 443 -42.82 -46.07 25.31
CA ASN A 443 -44.16 -45.51 25.35
C ASN A 443 -44.40 -44.40 24.33
N THR A 444 -43.32 -43.83 23.80
CA THR A 444 -43.38 -42.64 22.95
C THR A 444 -42.54 -42.73 21.69
N ASP A 445 -41.54 -43.63 21.62
CA ASP A 445 -40.70 -43.77 20.43
C ASP A 445 -41.42 -44.57 19.33
N PRO A 446 -41.70 -43.97 18.16
CA PRO A 446 -42.41 -44.65 17.07
C PRO A 446 -41.62 -45.79 16.43
N ARG A 447 -40.30 -45.87 16.61
CA ARG A 447 -39.46 -46.94 16.03
C ARG A 447 -39.26 -48.13 16.97
N HIS A 448 -39.55 -47.95 18.26
CA HIS A 448 -39.33 -48.95 19.30
C HIS A 448 -40.51 -48.99 20.28
N CYS A 449 -41.74 -49.01 19.74
CA CYS A 449 -42.96 -48.88 20.52
C CYS A 449 -43.36 -50.19 21.21
N GLY A 450 -43.67 -50.11 22.50
CA GLY A 450 -44.12 -51.24 23.33
C GLY A 450 -42.98 -52.08 23.93
N THR A 451 -43.32 -52.95 24.89
CA THR A 451 -42.35 -53.76 25.67
C THR A 451 -42.37 -55.24 25.32
N SER A 452 -43.15 -55.66 24.33
CA SER A 452 -43.44 -57.07 24.02
C SER A 452 -42.27 -57.82 23.36
N LYS A 453 -41.27 -57.10 22.88
CA LYS A 453 -39.97 -57.59 22.39
C LYS A 453 -38.91 -56.68 23.01
N ALA A 454 -37.70 -57.17 23.27
CA ALA A 454 -36.64 -56.44 23.99
C ALA A 454 -36.34 -55.01 23.49
N CYS A 455 -36.89 -54.58 22.35
CA CYS A 455 -36.82 -53.22 21.83
C CYS A 455 -38.12 -52.74 21.13
N GLY A 456 -39.29 -53.24 21.54
CA GLY A 456 -40.59 -52.88 20.96
C GLY A 456 -40.73 -53.23 19.48
N VAL A 457 -41.63 -52.53 18.79
CA VAL A 457 -41.86 -52.63 17.34
C VAL A 457 -41.89 -51.24 16.71
N ALA A 458 -41.43 -51.12 15.47
CA ALA A 458 -41.61 -49.89 14.70
C ALA A 458 -43.07 -49.77 14.25
N CYS A 459 -43.69 -48.63 14.54
CA CYS A 459 -45.02 -48.27 14.06
C CYS A 459 -45.01 -48.02 12.54
N THR A 460 -46.12 -48.32 11.89
CA THR A 460 -46.26 -48.18 10.44
C THR A 460 -46.65 -46.76 10.03
N ASP A 461 -46.62 -46.46 8.73
CA ASP A 461 -46.95 -45.13 8.22
C ASP A 461 -48.34 -44.66 8.67
N GLY A 462 -48.39 -43.47 9.28
CA GLY A 462 -49.60 -42.88 9.84
C GLY A 462 -49.88 -43.21 11.31
N GLU A 463 -49.02 -44.00 11.95
CA GLU A 463 -49.10 -44.36 13.36
C GLU A 463 -48.09 -43.61 14.24
N VAL A 464 -48.45 -43.44 15.51
CA VAL A 464 -47.59 -42.89 16.56
C VAL A 464 -47.56 -43.86 17.73
N CYS A 465 -46.44 -43.88 18.46
CA CYS A 465 -46.38 -44.63 19.71
C CYS A 465 -47.07 -43.85 20.82
N LYS A 466 -48.12 -44.42 21.39
CA LYS A 466 -48.84 -43.84 22.53
C LYS A 466 -49.08 -44.90 23.59
N ALA A 467 -48.51 -44.68 24.78
CA ALA A 467 -48.60 -45.61 25.91
C ALA A 467 -48.18 -47.04 25.56
N GLY A 468 -47.13 -47.17 24.72
CA GLY A 468 -46.55 -48.46 24.38
C GLY A 468 -47.32 -49.24 23.32
N SER A 469 -48.22 -48.60 22.59
CA SER A 469 -48.93 -49.18 21.45
C SER A 469 -48.88 -48.26 20.25
N CYS A 470 -48.68 -48.84 19.06
CA CYS A 470 -48.83 -48.12 17.80
C CYS A 470 -50.31 -47.85 17.58
N VAL A 471 -50.67 -46.57 17.60
CA VAL A 471 -52.04 -46.10 17.35
C VAL A 471 -52.00 -45.14 16.18
N CYS A 472 -53.04 -45.14 15.36
CA CYS A 472 -53.10 -44.19 14.26
C CYS A 472 -53.31 -42.76 14.78
N LYS A 473 -52.80 -41.77 14.04
CA LYS A 473 -53.05 -40.37 14.36
C LYS A 473 -54.47 -39.98 13.94
N ASP A 474 -55.26 -39.40 14.84
CA ASP A 474 -56.63 -38.97 14.52
C ASP A 474 -56.66 -38.05 13.28
N GLY A 475 -57.55 -38.38 12.34
CA GLY A 475 -57.65 -37.71 11.05
C GLY A 475 -56.62 -38.13 10.00
N ALA A 476 -55.68 -39.03 10.32
CA ALA A 476 -54.82 -39.66 9.32
C ALA A 476 -55.65 -40.55 8.39
N GLU A 477 -55.19 -40.66 7.15
CA GLU A 477 -55.77 -41.51 6.11
C GLU A 477 -54.72 -42.50 5.63
N ARG A 478 -55.12 -43.75 5.37
CA ARG A 478 -54.27 -44.76 4.72
C ARG A 478 -55.06 -45.52 3.67
N PHE A 479 -54.35 -46.06 2.67
CA PHE A 479 -54.95 -46.96 1.70
C PHE A 479 -55.28 -48.31 2.35
N CYS A 480 -56.36 -48.92 1.87
CA CYS A 480 -56.84 -50.21 2.32
C CYS A 480 -57.44 -50.97 1.14
N HIS A 481 -57.28 -52.28 1.12
CA HIS A 481 -57.89 -53.15 0.11
C HIS A 481 -58.15 -54.55 0.70
N PRO A 482 -58.92 -54.67 1.80
CA PRO A 482 -59.13 -55.96 2.46
C PRO A 482 -59.85 -57.00 1.57
N ASN A 483 -60.48 -56.56 0.47
CA ASN A 483 -61.25 -57.40 -0.45
C ASN A 483 -60.58 -57.54 -1.83
N ILE A 484 -59.37 -57.02 -2.01
CA ILE A 484 -58.58 -57.09 -3.25
C ILE A 484 -57.17 -57.53 -2.86
N ASP A 485 -56.60 -58.51 -3.56
CA ASP A 485 -55.20 -58.87 -3.34
C ASP A 485 -54.26 -57.78 -3.87
N ASP A 486 -53.07 -57.63 -3.28
CA ASP A 486 -52.11 -56.57 -3.59
C ASP A 486 -51.77 -56.46 -5.09
N LYS A 487 -51.88 -57.55 -5.86
CA LYS A 487 -51.55 -57.56 -7.31
C LYS A 487 -52.68 -57.02 -8.17
N SER A 488 -53.90 -57.00 -7.65
CA SER A 488 -55.10 -56.55 -8.37
C SER A 488 -55.45 -55.10 -8.04
N VAL A 489 -54.72 -54.45 -7.11
CA VAL A 489 -54.88 -53.03 -6.79
C VAL A 489 -54.37 -52.17 -7.95
N ASN A 490 -55.22 -51.26 -8.46
CA ASN A 490 -54.96 -50.40 -9.62
C ASN A 490 -54.82 -51.14 -10.96
N VAL A 491 -55.34 -52.37 -11.04
CA VAL A 491 -55.52 -53.09 -12.31
C VAL A 491 -56.95 -52.87 -12.77
N GLY A 492 -57.11 -52.43 -14.02
CA GLY A 492 -58.43 -52.13 -14.58
C GLY A 492 -59.19 -51.06 -13.81
N ILE A 493 -60.42 -51.35 -13.41
CA ILE A 493 -61.23 -50.45 -12.55
C ILE A 493 -60.99 -50.64 -11.05
N CYS A 494 -60.28 -51.69 -10.66
CA CYS A 494 -60.06 -52.02 -9.26
C CYS A 494 -59.19 -50.96 -8.58
N ARG A 495 -59.64 -50.47 -7.43
CA ARG A 495 -58.88 -49.45 -6.67
C ARG A 495 -58.98 -49.72 -5.18
N ALA A 496 -57.89 -49.42 -4.50
CA ALA A 496 -57.87 -49.37 -3.04
C ALA A 496 -58.86 -48.32 -2.53
N GLY A 497 -59.49 -48.63 -1.40
CA GLY A 497 -60.22 -47.66 -0.61
C GLY A 497 -59.30 -46.87 0.32
N VAL A 498 -59.91 -46.04 1.16
CA VAL A 498 -59.23 -45.25 2.19
C VAL A 498 -59.86 -45.53 3.55
N GLN A 499 -59.02 -45.81 4.55
CA GLN A 499 -59.41 -45.82 5.96
C GLN A 499 -59.07 -44.46 6.58
N LYS A 500 -60.00 -43.90 7.36
CA LYS A 500 -59.74 -42.74 8.21
C LYS A 500 -59.57 -43.17 9.66
N CYS A 501 -58.57 -42.61 10.33
CA CYS A 501 -58.33 -42.86 11.74
C CYS A 501 -59.24 -42.00 12.62
N SER A 502 -59.84 -42.61 13.64
CA SER A 502 -60.57 -41.93 14.69
C SER A 502 -60.37 -42.64 16.04
N SER A 503 -60.09 -41.86 17.09
CA SER A 503 -59.81 -42.35 18.44
C SER A 503 -58.67 -43.37 18.49
N GLY A 504 -57.62 -43.18 17.67
CA GLY A 504 -56.46 -44.08 17.61
C GLY A 504 -56.69 -45.42 16.91
N GLN A 505 -57.84 -45.62 16.26
CA GLN A 505 -58.16 -46.83 15.48
C GLN A 505 -58.55 -46.50 14.04
N TRP A 506 -58.10 -47.34 13.10
CA TRP A 506 -58.48 -47.24 11.70
C TRP A 506 -59.94 -47.66 11.50
N GLY A 507 -60.75 -46.80 10.88
CA GLY A 507 -62.14 -47.09 10.55
C GLY A 507 -62.30 -48.13 9.42
N ALA A 508 -63.53 -48.31 8.94
CA ALA A 508 -63.80 -49.18 7.79
C ALA A 508 -63.12 -48.65 6.51
N CYS A 509 -62.79 -49.56 5.59
CA CYS A 509 -62.24 -49.22 4.28
C CYS A 509 -63.36 -48.67 3.39
N ASP A 510 -63.26 -47.40 2.97
CA ASP A 510 -64.29 -46.74 2.16
C ASP A 510 -63.79 -46.49 0.72
N GLY A 511 -64.67 -46.65 -0.27
CA GLY A 511 -64.37 -46.36 -1.68
C GLY A 511 -63.57 -47.42 -2.45
N GLU A 512 -63.31 -48.59 -1.84
CA GLU A 512 -62.70 -49.77 -2.47
C GLU A 512 -63.60 -50.30 -3.61
N ILE A 513 -63.02 -50.51 -4.80
CA ILE A 513 -63.71 -51.15 -5.94
C ILE A 513 -63.05 -52.50 -6.17
N LYS A 514 -63.78 -53.57 -5.86
CA LYS A 514 -63.31 -54.96 -5.99
C LYS A 514 -63.53 -55.51 -7.41
N PRO A 515 -62.78 -56.57 -7.80
CA PRO A 515 -63.06 -57.31 -9.03
C PRO A 515 -64.51 -57.79 -9.08
N ALA A 516 -65.09 -57.70 -10.26
CA ALA A 516 -66.45 -58.10 -10.58
C ALA A 516 -66.44 -58.98 -11.84
N GLN A 517 -67.60 -59.50 -12.24
CA GLN A 517 -67.67 -60.26 -13.48
C GLN A 517 -67.62 -59.27 -14.66
N GLU A 518 -66.77 -59.54 -15.66
CA GLU A 518 -66.60 -58.65 -16.82
C GLU A 518 -67.89 -58.51 -17.65
N ASP A 519 -68.28 -57.26 -17.91
CA ASP A 519 -69.52 -56.89 -18.59
C ASP A 519 -69.30 -56.39 -20.04
N CYS A 520 -68.11 -56.63 -20.60
CA CYS A 520 -67.69 -56.24 -21.96
C CYS A 520 -67.83 -54.74 -22.24
N ASN A 521 -67.65 -53.89 -21.22
CA ASN A 521 -67.84 -52.44 -21.33
C ASN A 521 -66.59 -51.70 -21.86
N GLY A 522 -65.53 -52.45 -22.18
CA GLY A 522 -64.25 -51.93 -22.65
C GLY A 522 -63.29 -51.50 -21.54
N LYS A 523 -63.62 -51.79 -20.27
CA LYS A 523 -62.72 -51.73 -19.12
C LYS A 523 -62.43 -53.14 -18.64
N ASP A 524 -61.44 -53.25 -17.77
CA ASP A 524 -60.94 -54.51 -17.21
C ASP A 524 -61.54 -54.63 -15.80
N ASP A 525 -62.66 -55.35 -15.68
CA ASP A 525 -63.45 -55.43 -14.45
C ASP A 525 -63.22 -56.72 -13.63
N ASP A 526 -62.52 -57.75 -14.16
CA ASP A 526 -62.37 -59.10 -13.59
C ASP A 526 -61.03 -59.45 -12.91
#